data_AF-A0A942QUW2-F1
#
_entry.id   AF-A0A942QUW2-F1
#
_cell.length_a   1.000
_cell.length_b   1.000
_cell.length_c   1.000
_cell.angle_alpha   90.00
_cell.angle_beta   90.00
_cell.angle_gamma   90.00
#
_symmetry.space_group_name_H-M   'P 1'
#
loop_
_entity.id
_entity.type
_entity.pdbx_description
1 polymer ?
#
loop_
_entity_poly.entity_id
_entity_poly.type
_entity_poly.pdbx_seq_one_letter_code
_entity_poly.pdbx_strand_id
1 'polypeptide(L)'
;MNRLISLARPAAATALALLMAGCATTTPQLDTLFGQAVREARMSQTLYPRASENTDPVLGMDGKAAASAQQRYQDSFQNPPPTFNIINIGGGITGN
;
A
#
# COMPACT_ATOMS: atom_id res chain seq x y z
N MET A 1 14.10 -65.43 16.34
CA MET A 1 14.64 -64.34 15.49
C MET A 1 13.56 -63.62 14.69
N ASN A 2 12.57 -64.30 14.10
CA ASN A 2 11.49 -63.65 13.30
C ASN A 2 10.55 -62.71 14.07
N ARG A 3 10.33 -62.93 15.38
CA ARG A 3 9.47 -62.10 16.24
C ARG A 3 10.10 -60.76 16.64
N LEU A 4 11.44 -60.67 16.68
CA LEU A 4 12.17 -59.43 16.94
C LEU A 4 12.13 -58.49 15.72
N ILE A 5 12.20 -59.07 14.52
CA ILE A 5 12.13 -58.31 13.26
C ILE A 5 10.71 -57.77 13.00
N SER A 6 9.66 -58.51 13.41
CA SER A 6 8.27 -58.04 13.29
C SER A 6 7.92 -56.89 14.25
N LEU A 7 8.62 -56.77 15.38
CA LEU A 7 8.43 -55.69 16.36
C LEU A 7 9.25 -54.43 16.03
N ALA A 8 10.36 -54.58 15.28
CA ALA A 8 11.18 -53.45 14.83
C ALA A 8 10.48 -52.57 13.77
N ARG A 9 9.62 -53.17 12.92
CA ARG A 9 8.84 -52.45 11.88
C ARG A 9 7.86 -51.40 12.43
N PRO A 10 6.98 -51.70 13.41
CA PRO A 10 6.08 -50.69 13.97
C PRO A 10 6.81 -49.64 14.81
N ALA A 11 7.94 -50.00 15.44
CA ALA A 11 8.78 -49.06 16.18
C ALA A 11 9.43 -48.01 15.26
N ALA A 12 9.90 -48.43 14.08
CA ALA A 12 10.44 -47.51 13.08
C ALA A 12 9.35 -46.57 12.52
N ALA A 13 8.14 -47.09 12.28
CA ALA A 13 7.01 -46.30 11.77
C ALA A 13 6.53 -45.23 12.78
N THR A 14 6.47 -45.60 14.08
CA THR A 14 6.09 -44.66 15.15
C THR A 14 7.16 -43.60 15.39
N ALA A 15 8.44 -43.96 15.35
CA ALA A 15 9.54 -43.00 15.42
C ALA A 15 9.51 -41.99 14.25
N LEU A 16 9.21 -42.46 13.03
CA LEU A 16 9.08 -41.60 11.86
C LEU A 16 7.87 -40.67 11.94
N ALA A 17 6.75 -41.14 12.50
CA ALA A 17 5.56 -40.32 12.74
C ALA A 17 5.80 -39.22 13.78
N LEU A 18 6.55 -39.52 14.85
CA LEU A 18 6.94 -38.54 15.87
C LEU A 18 7.89 -37.47 15.31
N LEU A 19 8.81 -37.85 14.41
CA LEU A 19 9.70 -36.92 13.70
C LEU A 19 8.93 -35.98 12.76
N MET A 20 7.81 -36.44 12.18
CA MET A 20 6.95 -35.63 11.29
C MET A 20 5.88 -34.81 12.02
N ALA A 21 5.59 -35.12 13.28
CA ALA A 21 4.61 -34.36 14.08
C ALA A 21 5.04 -32.90 14.34
N GLY A 22 6.34 -32.59 14.19
CA GLY A 22 6.85 -31.21 14.28
C GLY A 22 6.55 -30.34 13.05
N CYS A 23 6.12 -30.90 11.93
CA CYS A 23 5.79 -30.14 10.71
C CYS A 23 4.37 -29.57 10.71
N ALA A 24 3.49 -30.05 11.58
CA ALA A 24 2.15 -29.52 11.77
C ALA A 24 2.10 -28.69 13.07
N THR A 25 2.90 -27.63 13.14
CA THR A 25 2.79 -26.67 14.23
C THR A 25 1.47 -25.90 14.05
N THR A 26 0.69 -25.74 15.11
CA THR A 26 -0.37 -24.73 15.11
C THR A 26 0.23 -23.39 14.68
N THR A 27 -0.56 -22.50 14.08
CA THR A 27 -0.09 -21.20 13.58
C THR A 27 -0.44 -20.06 14.55
N PRO A 28 -0.10 -20.12 15.86
CA PRO A 28 -0.56 -19.15 16.84
C PRO A 28 -0.02 -17.75 16.53
N GLN A 29 1.16 -17.63 15.89
CA GLN A 29 1.67 -16.32 15.46
C GLN A 29 0.93 -15.77 14.24
N LEU A 30 0.47 -16.62 13.31
CA LEU A 30 -0.27 -16.13 12.15
C LEU A 30 -1.68 -15.68 12.55
N ASP A 31 -2.34 -16.47 13.40
CA ASP A 31 -3.71 -16.20 13.83
C ASP A 31 -3.80 -14.95 14.72
N THR A 32 -2.78 -14.72 15.56
CA THR A 32 -2.71 -13.51 16.42
C THR A 32 -2.42 -12.23 15.64
N LEU A 33 -1.65 -12.33 14.54
CA LEU A 33 -1.27 -11.18 13.72
C LEU A 33 -2.21 -11.00 12.51
N PHE A 34 -3.27 -11.81 12.39
CA PHE A 34 -4.16 -11.78 11.25
C PHE A 34 -4.77 -10.38 11.04
N GLY A 35 -4.51 -9.80 9.87
CA GLY A 35 -4.98 -8.47 9.51
C GLY A 35 -4.24 -7.29 10.16
N GLN A 36 -3.15 -7.52 10.90
CA GLN A 36 -2.31 -6.42 11.41
C GLN A 36 -1.73 -5.60 10.26
N ALA A 37 -1.20 -6.23 9.21
CA ALA A 37 -0.63 -5.52 8.05
C ALA A 37 -1.63 -4.56 7.39
N VAL A 38 -2.89 -4.96 7.26
CA VAL A 38 -3.96 -4.10 6.70
C VAL A 38 -4.31 -2.97 7.66
N ARG A 39 -4.35 -3.25 8.98
CA ARG A 39 -4.59 -2.22 9.99
C ARG A 39 -3.48 -1.18 10.01
N GLU A 40 -2.23 -1.61 9.89
CA GLU A 40 -1.06 -0.73 9.79
C GLU A 40 -1.10 0.12 8.52
N ALA A 41 -1.33 -0.50 7.37
CA ALA A 41 -1.47 0.21 6.10
C ALA A 41 -2.62 1.23 6.14
N ARG A 42 -3.74 0.88 6.78
CA ARG A 42 -4.86 1.80 6.96
C ARG A 42 -4.47 2.99 7.84
N MET A 43 -3.77 2.76 8.95
CA MET A 43 -3.31 3.85 9.82
C MET A 43 -2.34 4.78 9.11
N SER A 44 -1.40 4.25 8.32
CA SER A 44 -0.45 5.06 7.56
C SER A 44 -1.10 5.83 6.39
N GLN A 45 -2.21 5.35 5.86
CA GLN A 45 -2.99 6.02 4.82
C GLN A 45 -4.06 6.98 5.37
N THR A 46 -4.33 6.95 6.67
CA THR A 46 -5.34 7.82 7.28
C THR A 46 -4.74 9.19 7.55
N LEU A 47 -5.09 10.18 6.71
CA LEU A 47 -4.56 11.54 6.81
C LEU A 47 -4.94 12.25 8.14
N TYR A 48 -6.16 12.04 8.63
CA TYR A 48 -6.67 12.67 9.85
C TYR A 48 -7.37 11.64 10.76
N PRO A 49 -6.64 10.91 11.61
CA PRO A 49 -7.20 9.85 12.46
C PRO A 49 -8.26 10.32 13.47
N ARG A 50 -8.23 11.60 13.86
CA ARG A 50 -9.17 12.22 14.81
C ARG A 50 -10.11 13.24 14.15
N ALA A 51 -10.40 13.07 12.86
CA ALA A 51 -11.29 14.00 12.13
C ALA A 51 -12.68 14.15 12.78
N SER A 52 -13.19 13.13 13.46
CA SER A 52 -14.48 13.19 14.16
C SER A 52 -14.50 14.11 15.38
N GLU A 53 -13.34 14.43 15.95
CA GLU A 53 -13.22 15.34 17.09
C GLU A 53 -13.16 16.81 16.63
N ASN A 54 -12.94 17.04 15.32
CA ASN A 54 -12.89 18.39 14.78
C ASN A 54 -14.31 18.96 14.62
N THR A 55 -14.64 19.99 15.41
CA THR A 55 -15.91 20.71 15.34
C THR A 55 -15.85 21.93 14.42
N ASP A 56 -14.69 22.27 13.86
CA ASP A 56 -14.55 23.40 12.97
C ASP A 56 -15.45 23.21 11.75
N PRO A 57 -16.22 24.24 11.35
CA PRO A 57 -17.01 24.15 10.13
C PRO A 57 -16.07 23.93 8.94
N VAL A 58 -16.42 22.99 8.07
CA VAL A 58 -15.68 22.80 6.82
C VAL A 58 -15.87 24.06 5.98
N LEU A 59 -14.86 24.94 6.00
CA LEU A 59 -14.78 26.11 5.12
C LEU A 59 -14.43 25.60 3.71
N GLY A 60 -15.43 25.02 3.04
CA GLY A 60 -15.33 24.65 1.63
C GLY A 60 -15.19 25.89 0.75
N MET A 61 -15.01 25.67 -0.56
CA MET A 61 -15.06 26.77 -1.52
C MET A 61 -16.52 27.18 -1.80
N ASP A 62 -16.76 28.46 -2.11
CA ASP A 62 -18.10 28.90 -2.54
C ASP A 62 -18.48 28.26 -3.89
N GLY A 63 -19.78 28.08 -4.13
CA GLY A 63 -20.25 27.37 -5.33
C GLY A 63 -19.86 28.08 -6.63
N LYS A 64 -19.73 29.41 -6.64
CA LYS A 64 -19.33 30.17 -7.83
C LYS A 64 -17.84 29.98 -8.11
N ALA A 65 -17.00 30.03 -7.08
CA ALA A 65 -15.59 29.68 -7.20
C ALA A 65 -15.43 28.23 -7.68
N ALA A 66 -16.20 27.28 -7.14
CA ALA A 66 -16.16 25.87 -7.56
C ALA A 66 -16.46 25.70 -9.06
N ALA A 67 -17.55 26.32 -9.52
CA ALA A 67 -17.93 26.29 -10.93
C ALA A 67 -16.83 26.92 -11.81
N SER A 68 -16.30 28.08 -11.41
CA SER A 68 -15.25 28.77 -12.16
C SER A 68 -13.94 27.98 -12.22
N ALA A 69 -13.57 27.29 -11.13
CA ALA A 69 -12.38 26.45 -11.07
C ALA A 69 -12.52 25.26 -12.02
N GLN A 70 -13.70 24.62 -12.03
CA GLN A 70 -13.94 23.49 -12.91
C GLN A 70 -14.01 23.90 -14.39
N GLN A 71 -14.57 25.08 -14.68
CA GLN A 71 -14.55 25.64 -16.02
C GLN A 71 -13.12 25.90 -16.51
N ARG A 72 -12.28 26.58 -15.69
CA ARG A 72 -10.88 26.83 -16.04
C ARG A 72 -10.09 25.54 -16.26
N TYR A 73 -10.37 24.50 -15.46
CA TYR A 73 -9.77 23.19 -15.65
C TYR A 73 -10.11 22.63 -17.04
N GLN A 74 -11.38 22.64 -17.44
CA GLN A 74 -11.79 22.20 -18.78
C GLN A 74 -11.20 23.07 -19.90
N ASP A 75 -11.20 24.40 -19.72
CA ASP A 75 -10.64 25.35 -20.68
C ASP A 75 -9.14 25.14 -20.90
N SER A 76 -8.40 24.70 -19.87
CA SER A 76 -6.95 24.44 -19.97
C SER A 76 -6.59 23.33 -20.96
N PHE A 77 -7.51 22.39 -21.22
CA PHE A 77 -7.33 21.34 -22.22
C PHE A 77 -7.74 21.79 -23.63
N GLN A 78 -8.64 22.77 -23.72
CA GLN A 78 -9.09 23.32 -25.01
C GLN A 78 -8.11 24.37 -25.53
N ASN A 79 -7.59 25.21 -24.64
CA ASN A 79 -6.61 26.25 -24.93
C ASN A 79 -5.40 26.08 -24.00
N PRO A 80 -4.46 25.18 -24.33
CA PRO A 80 -3.25 25.00 -23.54
C PRO A 80 -2.55 26.36 -23.39
N PRO A 81 -2.09 26.71 -22.18
CA PRO A 81 -1.31 27.92 -22.00
C PRO A 81 -0.12 27.88 -22.97
N PRO A 82 0.23 29.00 -23.62
CA PRO A 82 1.38 29.05 -24.50
C PRO A 82 2.60 28.54 -23.71
N THR A 83 3.34 27.61 -24.30
CA THR A 83 4.60 27.15 -23.74
C THR A 83 5.49 28.38 -23.58
N PHE A 84 5.97 28.61 -22.36
CA PHE A 84 6.80 29.75 -21.99
C PHE A 84 7.91 29.98 -23.04
N ASN A 85 8.19 31.26 -23.33
CA ASN A 85 9.31 31.62 -24.19
C ASN A 85 10.60 31.16 -23.52
N ILE A 86 11.24 30.14 -24.09
CA ILE A 86 12.64 29.81 -23.78
C ILE A 86 13.42 31.09 -24.08
N ILE A 87 14.03 31.70 -23.07
CA ILE A 87 15.03 32.75 -23.29
C ILE A 87 16.16 32.06 -24.06
N ASN A 88 16.17 32.23 -25.38
CA ASN A 88 17.25 31.75 -26.21
C ASN A 88 18.43 32.70 -25.98
N ILE A 89 19.20 32.47 -24.90
CA ILE A 89 20.52 33.06 -24.71
C ILE A 89 21.46 32.37 -25.71
N GLY A 90 21.25 32.74 -26.97
CA GLY A 90 22.08 32.48 -28.12
C GLY A 90 22.05 33.77 -28.93
N GLY A 91 22.49 34.85 -28.28
CA GLY A 91 22.50 36.19 -28.83
C GLY A 91 23.21 36.21 -30.17
N GLY A 92 22.64 36.94 -31.13
CA GLY A 92 23.37 37.36 -32.31
C GLY A 92 24.59 38.16 -31.88
N ILE A 93 25.76 37.54 -31.99
CA ILE A 93 27.04 38.24 -32.10
C ILE A 93 27.45 38.11 -33.56
N THR A 94 26.78 38.85 -34.44
CA THR A 94 27.30 39.10 -35.79
C THR A 94 28.07 40.39 -35.72
N GLY A 95 29.35 40.28 -35.35
CA GLY A 95 30.34 41.30 -35.65
C GLY A 95 30.83 41.11 -37.08
N ASN A 96 30.36 41.98 -37.98
CA ASN A 96 31.15 42.63 -39.02
C ASN A 96 30.35 43.79 -39.62
#